data_AF-A0A3E0QGB7-F1
#
_entry.id   AF-A0A3E0QGB7-F1
#
_cell.length_a   1.000
_cell.length_b   1.000
_cell.length_c   1.000
_cell.angle_alpha   90.00
_cell.angle_beta   90.00
_cell.angle_gamma   90.00
#
_symmetry.space_group_name_H-M   'P 1'
#
loop_
_entity.id
_entity.type
_entity.pdbx_description
1 polymer ?
#
loop_
_entity_poly.entity_id
_entity_poly.type
_entity_poly.pdbx_seq_one_letter_code
_entity_poly.pdbx_strand_id
1 'polypeptide(L)'
;MFDFETLDVYKDSKSFHLEIHKDVLLKPAIDNAYKYQLRRSSLSLALNIAEGSGRFSKADKRNFYVIARSSLIESIAILDILKDLNLIEIDIFQKMYFLADKLSRMLFVMITQLQK
;
A
#
# COMPACT_ATOMS: atom_id res chain seq x y z
N MET A 1 -11.16 -21.02 -3.07
CA MET A 1 -11.05 -19.61 -2.65
C MET A 1 -9.71 -19.46 -1.97
N PHE A 2 -8.97 -18.39 -2.23
CA PHE A 2 -7.65 -18.21 -1.61
C PHE A 2 -7.82 -17.53 -0.25
N ASP A 3 -7.14 -18.02 0.79
CA ASP A 3 -7.36 -17.57 2.17
C ASP A 3 -7.14 -16.06 2.37
N PHE A 4 -6.19 -15.47 1.63
CA PHE A 4 -5.90 -14.03 1.72
C PHE A 4 -7.08 -13.13 1.36
N GLU A 5 -8.02 -13.62 0.55
CA GLU A 5 -9.19 -12.85 0.10
C GLU A 5 -10.11 -12.47 1.27
N THR A 6 -10.02 -13.23 2.38
CA THR A 6 -10.79 -12.97 3.60
C THR A 6 -10.18 -11.88 4.48
N LEU A 7 -8.88 -11.58 4.33
CA LEU A 7 -8.16 -10.63 5.18
C LEU A 7 -8.60 -9.19 4.91
N ASP A 8 -9.03 -8.47 5.95
CA ASP A 8 -9.44 -7.07 5.80
C ASP A 8 -8.28 -6.17 5.38
N VAL A 9 -7.05 -6.45 5.86
CA VAL A 9 -5.85 -5.72 5.42
C VAL A 9 -5.61 -5.88 3.92
N TYR A 10 -5.95 -7.04 3.35
CA TYR A 10 -5.83 -7.28 1.91
C TYR A 10 -6.90 -6.50 1.14
N LYS A 11 -8.17 -6.56 1.57
CA LYS A 11 -9.27 -5.82 0.94
C LYS A 11 -8.99 -4.32 0.95
N ASP A 12 -8.56 -3.78 2.08
CA ASP A 12 -8.19 -2.36 2.22
C ASP A 12 -6.99 -2.00 1.33
N SER A 13 -5.97 -2.86 1.25
CA SER A 13 -4.80 -2.61 0.38
C SER A 13 -5.15 -2.62 -1.10
N LYS A 14 -6.08 -3.50 -1.52
CA LYS A 14 -6.60 -3.54 -2.87
C LYS A 14 -7.41 -2.28 -3.16
N SER A 15 -8.27 -1.83 -2.24
CA SER A 15 -9.01 -0.57 -2.38
C SER A 15 -8.04 0.60 -2.53
N PHE A 16 -7.02 0.68 -1.68
CA PHE A 16 -5.99 1.72 -1.73
C PHE A 16 -5.31 1.79 -3.11
N HIS A 17 -4.90 0.66 -3.68
CA HIS A 17 -4.33 0.64 -5.04
C HIS A 17 -5.32 1.10 -6.12
N LEU A 18 -6.58 0.66 -6.04
CA LEU A 18 -7.61 1.04 -7.01
C LEU A 18 -7.94 2.54 -6.94
N GLU A 19 -7.96 3.11 -5.74
CA GLU A 19 -8.17 4.54 -5.52
C GLU A 19 -6.99 5.37 -6.03
N ILE A 20 -5.75 4.94 -5.77
CA ILE A 20 -4.56 5.54 -6.40
C ILE A 20 -4.67 5.51 -7.92
N HIS A 21 -5.11 4.39 -8.49
CA HIS A 21 -5.25 4.26 -9.93
C HIS A 21 -6.23 5.29 -10.48
N LYS A 22 -7.42 5.37 -9.88
CA LYS A 22 -8.50 6.28 -10.28
C LYS A 22 -8.13 7.75 -10.08
N ASP A 23 -7.62 8.09 -8.90
CA ASP A 23 -7.50 9.48 -8.45
C ASP A 23 -6.15 10.10 -8.84
N VAL A 24 -5.12 9.29 -9.12
CA VAL A 24 -3.75 9.77 -9.37
C VAL A 24 -3.18 9.26 -10.70
N LEU A 25 -3.15 7.94 -10.92
CA LEU A 25 -2.41 7.37 -12.07
C LEU A 25 -2.99 7.75 -13.45
N LEU A 26 -4.25 8.16 -13.51
CA LEU A 26 -4.90 8.62 -14.74
C LEU A 26 -4.66 10.11 -15.05
N LYS A 27 -4.09 10.89 -14.12
CA LYS A 27 -3.86 12.33 -14.34
C LYS A 27 -2.77 12.55 -15.40
N PRO A 28 -3.03 13.30 -16.49
CA PRO A 28 -2.06 13.47 -17.58
C PRO A 28 -0.83 14.30 -17.17
N ALA A 29 -0.99 15.22 -16.21
CA ALA A 29 0.08 16.11 -15.75
C ALA A 29 1.20 15.40 -14.96
N ILE A 30 0.94 14.21 -14.43
CA ILE A 30 1.95 13.44 -13.70
C ILE A 30 2.80 12.66 -14.71
N ASP A 31 4.13 12.79 -14.61
CA ASP A 31 5.03 12.06 -15.49
C ASP A 31 5.00 10.54 -15.27
N ASN A 32 5.51 9.82 -16.27
CA ASN A 32 5.47 8.36 -16.28
C ASN A 32 6.37 7.72 -15.21
N ALA A 33 7.43 8.40 -14.75
CA ALA A 33 8.31 7.87 -13.71
C ALA A 33 7.61 7.85 -12.36
N TYR A 34 6.93 8.94 -11.95
CA TYR A 34 6.11 8.93 -10.73
C TYR A 34 4.96 7.92 -10.82
N LYS A 35 4.24 7.89 -11.95
CA LYS A 35 3.16 6.90 -12.16
C LYS A 35 3.67 5.48 -12.03
N TYR A 36 4.84 5.19 -12.59
CA TYR A 36 5.44 3.86 -12.53
C TYR A 36 5.79 3.47 -11.09
N GLN A 37 6.50 4.34 -10.35
CA GLN A 37 6.90 4.06 -8.96
C GLN A 37 5.69 3.94 -8.03
N LEU A 38 4.69 4.81 -8.20
CA LEU A 38 3.47 4.77 -7.38
C LEU A 38 2.63 3.52 -7.68
N ARG A 39 2.50 3.14 -8.95
CA ARG A 39 1.83 1.88 -9.34
C ARG A 39 2.56 0.67 -8.75
N ARG A 40 3.88 0.64 -8.85
CA ARG A 40 4.72 -0.46 -8.35
C ARG A 40 4.57 -0.62 -6.84
N SER A 41 4.76 0.46 -6.08
CA SER A 41 4.69 0.44 -4.61
C SER A 41 3.29 0.09 -4.09
N SER A 42 2.24 0.73 -4.63
CA SER A 42 0.86 0.47 -4.18
C SER A 42 0.37 -0.93 -4.54
N LEU A 43 0.77 -1.48 -5.70
CA LEU A 43 0.47 -2.87 -6.06
C LEU A 43 1.27 -3.85 -5.19
N SER A 44 2.55 -3.57 -4.97
CA SER A 44 3.44 -4.38 -4.13
C SER A 44 2.88 -4.60 -2.72
N LEU A 45 2.23 -3.60 -2.15
CA LEU A 45 1.53 -3.72 -0.86
C LEU A 45 0.54 -4.90 -0.84
N ALA A 46 -0.41 -4.93 -1.78
CA ALA A 46 -1.43 -5.98 -1.84
C ALA A 46 -0.83 -7.36 -2.17
N LEU A 47 0.14 -7.39 -3.09
CA LEU A 47 0.83 -8.62 -3.49
C LEU A 47 1.60 -9.25 -2.31
N ASN A 48 2.34 -8.46 -1.55
CA ASN A 48 3.09 -8.96 -0.39
C ASN A 48 2.17 -9.42 0.75
N ILE A 49 1.01 -8.78 0.94
CA ILE A 49 0.00 -9.26 1.91
C ILE A 49 -0.52 -10.65 1.50
N ALA A 50 -0.89 -10.80 0.23
CA ALA A 50 -1.40 -12.07 -0.29
C ALA A 50 -0.34 -13.17 -0.19
N GLU A 51 0.88 -12.92 -0.66
CA GLU A 51 1.97 -13.89 -0.63
C GLU A 51 2.39 -14.24 0.80
N GLY A 52 2.51 -13.23 1.67
CA GLY A 52 2.82 -13.41 3.08
C GLY A 52 1.82 -14.31 3.79
N SER A 53 0.53 -14.17 3.49
CA SER A 53 -0.53 -14.98 4.10
C SER A 53 -0.33 -16.49 3.89
N GLY A 54 0.21 -16.88 2.73
CA GLY A 54 0.44 -18.26 2.33
C GLY A 54 1.75 -18.85 2.86
N ARG A 55 2.60 -18.06 3.54
CA ARG A 55 3.87 -18.57 4.08
C ARG A 55 3.65 -19.44 5.32
N PHE A 56 4.37 -20.56 5.35
CA PHE A 56 4.30 -21.55 6.45
C PHE A 56 4.95 -21.04 7.73
N SER A 57 6.18 -20.51 7.64
CA SER A 57 6.90 -20.06 8.82
C SER A 57 6.46 -18.65 9.23
N LYS A 58 6.38 -18.41 10.54
CA LYS A 58 6.10 -17.06 11.09
C LYS A 58 7.12 -16.04 10.60
N ALA A 59 8.40 -16.43 10.53
CA ALA A 59 9.49 -15.56 10.11
C ALA A 59 9.35 -15.11 8.65
N ASP A 60 9.06 -16.05 7.73
CA ASP A 60 8.88 -15.73 6.31
C ASP A 60 7.62 -14.87 6.11
N LYS A 61 6.49 -15.27 6.72
CA LYS A 61 5.25 -14.49 6.73
C LYS A 61 5.47 -13.05 7.19
N ARG A 62 6.24 -12.87 8.27
CA ARG A 62 6.58 -11.55 8.81
C ARG A 62 7.40 -10.72 7.82
N ASN A 63 8.36 -11.32 7.11
CA ASN A 63 9.18 -10.61 6.14
C ASN A 63 8.31 -10.00 5.02
N PHE A 64 7.35 -10.75 4.51
CA PHE A 64 6.37 -10.23 3.54
C PHE A 64 5.55 -9.06 4.09
N TYR A 65 5.07 -9.14 5.33
CA TYR A 65 4.32 -8.03 5.93
C TYR A 65 5.20 -6.79 6.19
N VAL A 66 6.48 -6.97 6.50
CA VAL A 66 7.44 -5.87 6.57
C VAL A 66 7.61 -5.21 5.20
N ILE A 67 7.78 -6.00 4.13
CA ILE A 67 7.91 -5.49 2.76
C ILE A 67 6.62 -4.75 2.32
N ALA A 68 5.45 -5.31 2.66
CA ALA A 68 4.16 -4.67 2.44
C ALA A 68 4.10 -3.29 3.10
N ARG A 69 4.48 -3.20 4.38
CA ARG A 69 4.50 -1.92 5.12
C ARG A 69 5.50 -0.92 4.54
N SER A 70 6.68 -1.37 4.11
CA SER A 70 7.65 -0.52 3.42
C SER A 70 7.11 0.00 2.09
N SER A 71 6.40 -0.84 1.33
CA SER A 71 5.77 -0.44 0.05
C SER A 71 4.70 0.63 0.26
N LEU A 72 3.91 0.52 1.33
CA LEU A 72 2.92 1.54 1.69
C LEU A 72 3.55 2.90 2.05
N ILE A 73 4.66 2.88 2.79
CA ILE A 73 5.43 4.10 3.13
C ILE A 73 5.98 4.74 1.85
N GLU A 74 6.50 3.94 0.92
CA GLU A 74 6.97 4.42 -0.38
C GLU A 74 5.83 5.10 -1.17
N SER A 75 4.64 4.49 -1.22
CA SER A 75 3.47 5.09 -1.89
C SER A 75 3.10 6.46 -1.30
N ILE A 76 3.09 6.59 0.03
CA ILE A 76 2.79 7.87 0.69
C ILE A 76 3.88 8.92 0.45
N ALA A 77 5.15 8.53 0.46
CA ALA A 77 6.25 9.45 0.14
C ALA A 77 6.11 10.01 -1.29
N ILE A 78 5.75 9.18 -2.26
CA ILE A 78 5.50 9.64 -3.63
C ILE A 78 4.30 10.59 -3.69
N LEU A 79 3.20 10.25 -3.01
CA LEU A 79 2.01 11.11 -2.98
C LEU A 79 2.29 12.48 -2.32
N ASP A 80 3.11 12.51 -1.26
CA ASP A 80 3.51 13.75 -0.60
C ASP A 80 4.33 14.66 -1.54
N ILE A 81 5.28 14.07 -2.28
CA ILE A 81 6.03 14.79 -3.33
C ILE A 81 5.09 15.33 -4.41
N LEU A 82 4.15 14.50 -4.90
CA LEU A 82 3.19 14.93 -5.92
C LEU A 82 2.29 16.08 -5.44
N LYS A 83 1.91 16.08 -4.15
CA LYS A 83 1.18 17.20 -3.53
C LYS A 83 2.03 18.47 -3.55
N ASP A 84 3.29 18.41 -3.12
CA ASP A 84 4.17 19.58 -3.05
C ASP A 84 4.50 20.15 -4.45
N LEU A 85 4.50 19.29 -5.47
CA LEU A 85 4.58 19.69 -6.87
C LEU A 85 3.25 20.21 -7.44
N ASN A 86 2.19 20.29 -6.63
CA ASN A 86 0.82 20.66 -7.04
C ASN A 86 0.26 19.79 -8.18
N LEU A 87 0.69 18.53 -8.28
CA LEU A 87 0.22 17.57 -9.28
C LEU A 87 -0.98 16.75 -8.80
N ILE A 88 -1.26 16.77 -7.49
CA ILE A 88 -2.49 16.25 -6.89
C ILE A 88 -3.06 17.26 -5.89
N GLU A 89 -4.37 17.22 -5.72
CA GLU A 89 -5.11 18.05 -4.78
C GLU A 89 -4.85 17.59 -3.33
N ILE A 90 -4.86 18.55 -2.39
CA ILE A 90 -4.67 18.27 -0.96
C ILE A 90 -5.67 17.25 -0.42
N ASP A 91 -6.92 17.29 -0.89
CA ASP A 91 -7.98 16.37 -0.47
C ASP A 91 -7.69 14.93 -0.90
N ILE A 92 -7.12 14.75 -2.10
CA ILE A 92 -6.67 13.42 -2.57
C ILE A 92 -5.55 12.92 -1.67
N PHE A 93 -4.56 13.76 -1.37
CA PHE A 93 -3.46 13.39 -0.48
C PHE A 93 -3.98 13.00 0.92
N GLN A 94 -4.83 13.83 1.55
CA GLN A 94 -5.39 13.56 2.87
C GLN A 94 -6.19 12.26 2.91
N LYS A 95 -7.02 12.03 1.88
CA LYS A 95 -7.77 10.78 1.71
C LYS A 95 -6.82 9.57 1.65
N MET A 96 -5.79 9.62 0.79
CA MET A 96 -4.82 8.52 0.67
C MET A 96 -4.02 8.32 1.96
N TYR A 97 -3.64 9.40 2.64
CA TYR A 97 -2.91 9.36 3.90
C TYR A 97 -3.73 8.67 4.99
N PHE A 98 -5.02 9.00 5.11
CA PHE A 98 -5.92 8.36 6.08
C PHE A 98 -6.05 6.85 5.86
N LEU A 99 -6.20 6.41 4.59
CA LEU A 99 -6.25 4.99 4.23
C LEU A 99 -4.92 4.29 4.55
N ALA A 100 -3.79 4.92 4.23
CA ALA A 100 -2.47 4.38 4.51
C ALA A 100 -2.17 4.28 6.00
N ASP A 101 -2.59 5.26 6.80
CA ASP A 101 -2.42 5.24 8.25
C ASP A 101 -3.16 4.06 8.90
N LYS A 102 -4.41 3.78 8.46
CA LYS A 102 -5.14 2.56 8.84
C LYS A 102 -4.37 1.29 8.47
N LEU A 103 -3.94 1.17 7.22
CA LEU A 103 -3.19 -0.01 6.73
C LEU A 103 -1.87 -0.22 7.46
N SER A 104 -1.14 0.87 7.77
CA SER A 104 0.13 0.84 8.49
C SER A 104 -0.05 0.28 9.91
N ARG A 105 -1.13 0.66 10.60
CA ARG A 105 -1.49 0.10 11.92
C ARG A 105 -1.83 -1.39 11.85
N MET A 106 -2.62 -1.81 10.87
CA MET A 106 -2.98 -3.22 10.68
C MET A 106 -1.73 -4.08 10.45
N LEU A 107 -0.85 -3.65 9.53
CA LEU A 107 0.41 -4.33 9.25
C LEU A 107 1.33 -4.36 10.46
N PHE A 108 1.41 -3.27 11.23
CA PHE A 108 2.22 -3.23 12.45
C PHE A 108 1.76 -4.29 13.47
N VAL A 109 0.45 -4.41 13.71
CA VAL A 109 -0.10 -5.43 14.60
C VAL A 109 0.23 -6.84 14.09
N MET A 110 0.07 -7.10 12.79
CA MET A 110 0.39 -8.40 12.19
C MET A 110 1.89 -8.74 12.30
N ILE A 111 2.78 -7.77 12.06
CA ILE A 111 4.24 -7.94 12.17
C ILE A 111 4.64 -8.26 13.61
N THR A 112 4.08 -7.55 14.59
CA THR A 112 4.42 -7.72 16.02
C THR A 112 3.87 -9.03 16.60
N GLN A 113 2.70 -9.50 16.14
CA GLN A 113 2.15 -10.79 16.54
C GLN A 113 3.03 -11.97 16.09
N LEU A 114 3.72 -11.83 14.96
CA LEU A 114 4.61 -12.87 14.41
C LEU A 114 6.02 -12.89 15.04
N GLN A 115 6.35 -11.92 15.90
CA GLN A 115 7.59 -11.91 16.68
C GLN A 115 7.52 -12.81 17.92
N LYS A 116 6.31 -13.20 18.33
CA LYS A 116 6.04 -14.09 19.46
C LYS A 116 5.99 -15.54 19.00
#